data_AF-A0A846NDF8-F1
#
_entry.id   AF-A0A846NDF8-F1
#
_cell.length_a   1.000
_cell.length_b   1.000
_cell.length_c   1.000
_cell.angle_alpha   90.00
_cell.angle_beta   90.00
_cell.angle_gamma   90.00
#
_symmetry.space_group_name_H-M   'P 1'
#
loop_
_entity.id
_entity.type
_entity.pdbx_description
1 polymer ?
#
loop_
_entity_poly.entity_id
_entity_poly.type
_entity_poly.pdbx_seq_one_letter_code
_entity_poly.pdbx_strand_id
1 'polypeptide(L)'
;GRTLETLRLALLLVWWPPYVRLMRGQILSEKEKGYVEALRGLGAGHLRTLFRHIIPNSIYPILVQATLDFGGVILTFSALMFLGFSPS
;
A
#
# COMPACT_ATOMS: atom_id res chain seq x y z
N GLY A 1 19.82 -20.72 -6.73
CA GLY A 1 20.45 -19.82 -5.74
C GLY A 1 20.24 -18.36 -6.13
N ARG A 2 21.10 -17.80 -6.99
CA ARG A 2 21.09 -16.37 -7.35
C ARG A 2 19.83 -15.88 -8.07
N THR A 3 19.23 -16.70 -8.94
CA THR A 3 18.03 -16.33 -9.71
C THR A 3 16.78 -16.13 -8.85
N LEU A 4 16.61 -16.91 -7.77
CA LEU A 4 15.48 -16.78 -6.84
C LEU A 4 15.56 -15.49 -6.02
N GLU A 5 16.76 -15.15 -5.52
CA GLU A 5 17.00 -13.89 -4.82
C GLU A 5 16.80 -12.67 -5.74
N THR A 6 17.30 -12.74 -6.98
CA THR A 6 17.10 -11.66 -7.97
C THR A 6 15.62 -11.52 -8.35
N LEU A 7 14.90 -12.62 -8.58
CA LEU A 7 13.46 -12.60 -8.87
C LEU A 7 12.66 -12.01 -7.70
N ARG A 8 12.99 -12.40 -6.47
CA ARG A 8 12.34 -11.86 -5.27
C ARG A 8 12.55 -10.36 -5.13
N LEU A 9 13.77 -9.88 -5.31
CA LEU A 9 14.10 -8.46 -5.25
C LEU A 9 13.44 -7.68 -6.40
N ALA A 10 13.41 -8.24 -7.61
CA ALA A 10 12.74 -7.64 -8.76
C ALA A 10 11.23 -7.53 -8.53
N LEU A 11 10.59 -8.57 -8.01
CA LEU A 11 9.17 -8.57 -7.65
C LEU A 11 8.86 -7.49 -6.60
N LEU A 12 9.67 -7.41 -5.54
CA LEU A 12 9.52 -6.39 -4.51
C LEU A 12 9.64 -4.96 -5.08
N LEU A 13 10.59 -4.74 -6.00
CA LEU A 13 10.78 -3.46 -6.67
C LEU A 13 9.64 -3.09 -7.62
N VAL A 14 9.04 -4.08 -8.29
CA VAL A 14 7.92 -3.88 -9.22
C VAL A 14 6.60 -3.66 -8.48
N TRP A 15 6.41 -4.33 -7.34
CA TRP A 15 5.21 -4.16 -6.51
C TRP A 15 5.24 -2.90 -5.65
N TRP A 16 6.41 -2.33 -5.35
CA TRP A 16 6.58 -1.13 -4.52
C TRP A 16 5.87 0.16 -5.02
N PRO A 17 5.97 0.56 -6.31
CA PRO A 17 5.53 1.88 -6.77
C PRO A 17 4.03 2.16 -6.59
N PRO A 18 3.11 1.22 -6.89
CA PRO A 18 1.67 1.42 -6.64
C PRO A 18 1.35 1.78 -5.19
N TYR A 19 1.95 1.06 -4.24
CA TYR A 19 1.77 1.30 -2.80
C TYR A 19 2.35 2.65 -2.38
N VAL A 20 3.51 3.02 -2.91
CA VAL A 20 4.13 4.33 -2.63
C VAL A 20 3.30 5.48 -3.18
N ARG A 21 2.76 5.31 -4.38
CA ARG A 21 1.85 6.31 -4.98
C ARG A 21 0.58 6.45 -4.15
N LEU A 22 -0.01 5.34 -3.71
CA LEU A 22 -1.17 5.35 -2.82
C LEU A 22 -0.84 6.08 -1.52
N MET A 23 0.29 5.74 -0.89
CA MET A 23 0.75 6.36 0.35
C MET A 23 1.01 7.86 0.16
N ARG A 24 1.60 8.30 -0.95
CA ARG A 24 1.75 9.74 -1.25
C ARG A 24 0.40 10.44 -1.39
N GLY A 25 -0.59 9.81 -2.04
CA GLY A 25 -1.95 10.33 -2.13
C GLY A 25 -2.61 10.46 -0.77
N GLN A 26 -2.47 9.44 0.07
CA GLN A 26 -2.96 9.44 1.45
C GLN A 26 -2.29 10.53 2.29
N ILE A 27 -0.96 10.68 2.20
CA ILE A 27 -0.22 11.75 2.88
C ILE A 27 -0.69 13.13 2.42
N LEU A 28 -0.94 13.34 1.13
CA LEU A 28 -1.43 14.62 0.62
C LEU A 28 -2.83 14.94 1.14
N SER A 29 -3.75 13.97 1.08
CA SER A 29 -5.10 14.09 1.62
C SER A 29 -5.09 14.34 3.14
N GLU A 30 -4.22 13.66 3.88
CA GLU A 30 -4.07 13.83 5.32
C GLU A 30 -3.41 15.17 5.67
N LYS A 31 -2.55 15.72 4.80
CA LYS A 31 -1.98 17.07 4.93
C LYS A 31 -2.99 18.18 4.65
N GLU A 32 -3.97 17.95 3.78
CA GLU A 32 -5.09 18.89 3.55
C GLU A 32 -6.07 18.92 4.72
N LYS A 33 -6.13 17.87 5.55
CA LYS A 33 -6.87 17.90 6.80
C LYS A 33 -6.17 18.86 7.76
N GLY A 34 -6.83 19.96 8.13
CA GLY A 34 -6.30 21.10 8.91
C GLY A 34 -5.63 20.75 10.25
N TYR A 35 -5.74 19.50 10.71
CA TYR A 35 -4.96 18.93 11.79
C TYR A 35 -3.43 19.06 11.61
N VAL A 36 -2.90 18.92 10.38
CA VAL A 36 -1.44 19.03 10.15
C VAL A 36 -0.95 20.47 10.29
N GLU A 37 -1.75 21.46 9.92
CA GLU A 37 -1.46 22.88 10.17
C GLU A 37 -1.57 23.22 11.66
N ALA A 38 -2.60 22.72 12.35
CA ALA A 38 -2.73 22.89 13.79
C ALA A 38 -1.51 22.32 14.55
N LEU A 39 -1.02 21.15 14.15
CA LEU A 39 0.18 20.55 14.73
C LEU A 39 1.47 21.33 14.42
N ARG A 40 1.59 21.92 13.23
CA ARG A 40 2.72 22.79 12.90
C ARG A 40 2.71 24.06 13.74
N GLY A 41 1.54 24.64 14.00
CA GLY A 41 1.38 25.76 14.94
C GLY A 41 1.77 25.42 16.38
N LEU A 42 1.62 24.15 16.76
CA LEU A 42 2.04 23.60 18.06
C LEU A 42 3.54 23.21 18.13
N GLY A 43 4.33 23.46 17.08
CA GLY A 43 5.77 23.14 17.06
C GLY A 43 6.09 21.65 16.92
N ALA A 44 5.14 20.81 16.50
CA ALA A 44 5.40 19.39 16.28
C ALA A 44 6.31 19.18 15.05
N GLY A 45 7.46 18.50 15.25
CA GLY A 45 8.40 18.18 14.19
C GLY A 45 7.80 17.28 13.09
N HIS A 46 8.20 17.52 11.83
CA HIS A 46 7.63 16.86 10.65
C HIS A 46 7.70 15.32 10.72
N LEU A 47 8.81 14.76 11.21
CA LEU A 47 8.96 13.32 11.39
C LEU A 47 7.97 12.76 12.43
N ARG A 48 7.74 13.47 13.54
CA ARG A 48 6.85 13.00 14.61
C ARG A 48 5.41 12.94 14.11
N THR A 49 4.96 13.93 13.36
CA THR A 49 3.63 13.94 12.72
C THR A 49 3.49 12.81 11.71
N LEU A 50 4.52 12.60 10.89
CA LEU A 50 4.53 11.54 9.88
C LEU A 50 4.40 10.15 10.51
N PHE A 51 5.29 9.78 11.44
CA PHE A 51 5.34 8.43 12.01
C PHE A 51 4.22 8.13 13.02
N ARG A 52 3.79 9.12 13.80
CA ARG A 52 2.80 8.92 14.88
C ARG A 52 1.36 9.01 14.39
N HIS A 53 1.10 9.74 13.29
CA HIS A 53 -0.26 10.04 12.88
C HIS A 53 -0.51 9.71 11.41
N ILE A 54 0.35 10.14 10.50
CA ILE A 54 0.11 9.90 9.06
C ILE A 54 0.31 8.42 8.72
N ILE A 55 1.37 7.77 9.21
CA ILE A 55 1.62 6.33 8.96
C ILE A 55 0.47 5.45 9.49
N PRO A 56 0.07 5.50 10.77
CA PRO A 56 -1.02 4.66 11.25
C PRO A 56 -2.35 4.92 10.53
N ASN A 57 -2.62 6.16 10.12
CA ASN A 57 -3.85 6.46 9.37
C ASN A 57 -3.78 5.97 7.90
N SER A 58 -2.59 5.96 7.31
CA SER A 58 -2.36 5.50 5.93
C SER A 58 -2.36 3.96 5.79
N ILE A 59 -2.25 3.22 6.90
CA ILE A 59 -2.25 1.74 6.87
C ILE A 59 -3.63 1.19 6.47
N TYR A 60 -4.72 1.80 6.93
CA TYR A 60 -6.08 1.38 6.59
C TYR A 60 -6.35 1.28 5.08
N PRO A 61 -6.11 2.34 4.28
CA PRO A 61 -6.32 2.27 2.84
C PRO A 61 -5.41 1.26 2.12
N ILE A 62 -4.19 1.05 2.62
CA ILE A 62 -3.29 0.01 2.11
C ILE A 62 -3.91 -1.38 2.37
N LEU A 63 -4.46 -1.61 3.56
CA LEU A 63 -5.13 -2.85 3.94
C LEU A 63 -6.38 -3.12 3.09
N VAL A 64 -7.19 -2.09 2.86
CA VAL A 64 -8.37 -2.17 1.98
C VAL A 64 -7.93 -2.52 0.56
N GLN A 65 -6.92 -1.83 0.03
CA GLN A 65 -6.42 -2.12 -1.31
C GLN A 65 -5.85 -3.54 -1.42
N ALA A 66 -5.07 -3.99 -0.45
CA ALA A 66 -4.55 -5.35 -0.42
C ALA A 66 -5.67 -6.40 -0.40
N THR A 67 -6.76 -6.12 0.31
CA THR A 67 -7.95 -6.99 0.33
C THR A 67 -8.65 -7.02 -1.02
N LEU A 68 -8.78 -5.88 -1.69
CA LEU A 68 -9.36 -5.79 -3.03
C LEU A 68 -8.53 -6.56 -4.06
N ASP A 69 -7.20 -6.42 -4.02
CA ASP A 69 -6.29 -7.17 -4.89
C ASP A 69 -6.42 -8.68 -4.64
N PHE A 70 -6.48 -9.10 -3.38
CA PHE A 70 -6.74 -10.50 -3.02
C PHE A 70 -8.07 -11.01 -3.57
N GLY A 71 -9.13 -10.21 -3.43
CA GLY A 71 -10.44 -10.52 -4.00
C GLY A 71 -10.38 -10.72 -5.50
N GLY A 72 -9.68 -9.84 -6.22
CA GLY A 72 -9.44 -9.95 -7.66
C GLY A 72 -8.72 -11.23 -8.03
N VAL A 73 -7.63 -11.56 -7.34
CA VAL A 73 -6.85 -12.79 -7.56
C VAL A 73 -7.73 -14.03 -7.35
N ILE A 74 -8.49 -14.09 -6.26
CA ILE A 74 -9.38 -15.23 -5.96
C ILE A 74 -10.47 -15.37 -7.01
N LEU A 75 -11.08 -14.26 -7.44
CA LEU A 75 -12.12 -14.27 -8.48
C LEU A 75 -11.56 -14.74 -9.82
N THR A 76 -10.41 -14.22 -10.23
CA THR A 76 -9.72 -14.67 -11.46
C THR A 76 -9.35 -16.14 -11.37
N PHE A 77 -8.80 -16.58 -10.25
CA PHE A 77 -8.44 -17.99 -10.02
C PHE A 77 -9.67 -18.90 -10.09
N SER A 78 -10.78 -18.49 -9.47
CA SER A 78 -12.05 -19.22 -9.53
C SER A 78 -12.61 -19.29 -10.95
N ALA A 79 -12.53 -18.20 -11.71
CA ALA A 79 -12.95 -18.17 -13.11
C ALA A 79 -12.09 -19.11 -13.99
N LEU A 80 -10.77 -19.13 -13.79
CA LEU A 80 -9.86 -20.05 -14.49
C LEU A 80 -10.15 -21.51 -14.14
N MET A 81 -10.35 -21.82 -12.85
CA MET A 81 -10.76 -23.17 -12.42
C MET A 81 -12.09 -23.58 -13.04
N PHE A 82 -13.06 -22.67 -13.15
CA PHE A 82 -14.34 -22.93 -13.82
C PHE A 82 -14.18 -23.17 -15.33
N LEU A 83 -13.25 -22.47 -15.98
CA LEU A 83 -12.89 -22.66 -17.39
C LEU A 83 -12.02 -23.91 -17.66
N GLY A 84 -11.71 -24.70 -16.62
CA GLY A 84 -10.93 -25.94 -16.72
C GLY A 84 -9.41 -25.75 -16.70
N PHE A 85 -8.91 -24.52 -16.57
CA PHE A 85 -7.50 -24.23 -16.33
C PHE A 85 -7.21 -24.39 -14.83
N SER A 86 -6.97 -25.62 -14.39
CA SER A 86 -6.40 -25.91 -13.07
C SER A 86 -4.86 -25.87 -13.19
N PRO A 87 -4.15 -25.02 -12.43
CA PRO A 87 -2.70 -25.04 -12.43
C PRO A 87 -2.23 -26.31 -11.69
N SER A 88 -1.75 -27.28 -12.46
CA SER A 88 -1.02 -28.47 -11.99
C SER A 88 0.39 -28.12 -11.54
#